data_AF-X6NBF9-F1
#
_entry.id   AF-X6NBF9-F1
#
_cell.length_a   1.000
_cell.length_b   1.000
_cell.length_c   1.000
_cell.angle_alpha   90.00
_cell.angle_beta   90.00
_cell.angle_gamma   90.00
#
_symmetry.space_group_name_H-M   'P 1'
#
loop_
_entity.id
_entity.type
_entity.pdbx_description
1 polymer ?
#
loop_
_entity_poly.entity_id
_entity_poly.type
_entity_poly.pdbx_seq_one_letter_code
_entity_poly.pdbx_strand_id
1 'polypeptide(L)'
;MTIIIIIIIIIITLKIKKGLAKLPTVERVLKSVVSKYKNISLSNSHFNPYASNPPKALYDKLNKVMQTAATYNYKERWEEIEDDITKKVREQLVKIREKLRITESREIETRIRICESILTSLPEHMQTILREEIVQCRGDIKYEAEHASKEVEQVMQKKNIQDINELLARCTINQEKAIRAGVDDMAREVIARMDKQWSEGDTKGALLSMSELYRFKATFKKKIPELGRYIENARNSLSLSFDKSQRSIVNYFDSLDQGI
;
A
#
# COMPACT_ATOMS: atom_id res chain seq x y z
N MET A 1 18.20 -28.92 4.08
CA MET A 1 16.84 -29.45 3.80
C MET A 1 16.74 -30.12 2.42
N THR A 2 17.44 -29.61 1.41
CA THR A 2 17.53 -30.08 0.00
C THR A 2 17.89 -31.57 -0.13
N ILE A 3 18.81 -32.05 0.70
CA ILE A 3 19.33 -33.42 0.65
C ILE A 3 18.25 -34.44 1.06
N ILE A 4 17.37 -34.09 2.01
CA ILE A 4 16.41 -35.05 2.58
C ILE A 4 15.30 -35.39 1.57
N ILE A 5 14.75 -34.41 0.86
CA ILE A 5 13.69 -34.65 -0.12
C ILE A 5 14.25 -35.35 -1.37
N ILE A 6 15.48 -35.02 -1.79
CA ILE A 6 16.16 -35.70 -2.89
C ILE A 6 16.45 -37.17 -2.53
N ILE A 7 16.98 -37.43 -1.34
CA ILE A 7 17.21 -38.81 -0.84
C ILE A 7 15.89 -39.57 -0.76
N ILE A 8 14.83 -38.93 -0.27
CA ILE A 8 13.50 -39.54 -0.17
C ILE A 8 12.95 -39.94 -1.54
N ILE A 9 13.06 -39.06 -2.54
CA ILE A 9 12.60 -39.31 -3.92
C ILE A 9 13.45 -40.39 -4.59
N ILE A 10 14.77 -40.40 -4.36
CA ILE A 10 15.67 -41.43 -4.85
C ILE A 10 15.34 -42.79 -4.21
N ILE A 11 15.07 -42.82 -2.90
CA ILE A 11 14.67 -44.03 -2.18
C ILE A 11 13.32 -44.56 -2.68
N ILE A 12 12.34 -43.68 -2.92
CA ILE A 12 11.05 -44.09 -3.49
C ILE A 12 11.25 -44.68 -4.88
N THR A 13 11.96 -43.97 -5.77
CA THR A 13 12.20 -44.41 -7.15
C THR A 13 12.98 -45.73 -7.21
N LEU A 14 14.01 -45.90 -6.39
CA LEU A 14 14.83 -47.12 -6.32
C LEU A 14 14.07 -48.30 -5.71
N LYS A 15 13.27 -48.09 -4.66
CA LYS A 15 12.51 -49.16 -4.02
C LYS A 15 11.31 -49.61 -4.86
N ILE A 16 10.69 -48.71 -5.62
CA ILE A 16 9.65 -49.05 -6.61
C ILE A 16 10.28 -49.85 -7.76
N LYS A 17 11.39 -49.39 -8.34
CA LYS A 17 12.08 -50.11 -9.45
C LYS A 17 12.54 -51.53 -9.07
N LYS A 18 12.86 -51.79 -7.81
CA LYS A 18 13.35 -53.09 -7.34
C LYS A 18 12.27 -54.00 -6.73
N GLY A 19 11.00 -53.57 -6.71
CA GLY A 19 9.93 -54.33 -6.01
C GLY A 19 10.15 -54.49 -4.50
N LEU A 20 11.00 -53.64 -3.89
CA LEU A 20 11.50 -53.78 -2.51
C LEU A 20 10.90 -52.74 -1.55
N ALA A 21 9.90 -51.96 -1.97
CA ALA A 21 9.23 -51.00 -1.10
C ALA A 21 8.14 -51.69 -0.25
N LYS A 22 8.33 -51.78 1.08
CA LYS A 22 7.19 -52.06 1.98
C LYS A 22 6.22 -50.87 1.93
N LEU A 23 4.99 -51.10 1.47
CA LEU A 23 3.87 -50.13 1.34
C LEU A 23 3.78 -49.05 2.45
N PRO A 24 3.94 -49.38 3.76
CA PRO A 24 3.79 -48.40 4.84
C PRO A 24 4.84 -47.27 4.85
N THR A 25 5.95 -47.43 4.15
CA THR A 25 7.06 -46.46 4.14
C THR A 25 6.80 -45.31 3.16
N VAL A 26 6.20 -45.62 2.00
CA VAL A 26 5.95 -44.66 0.93
C VAL A 26 4.81 -43.72 1.31
N GLU A 27 3.72 -44.26 1.87
CA GLU A 27 2.58 -43.47 2.33
C GLU A 27 2.97 -42.48 3.44
N ARG A 28 3.79 -42.92 4.41
CA ARG A 28 4.30 -42.07 5.50
C ARG A 28 5.11 -40.89 4.96
N VAL A 29 5.94 -41.15 3.96
CA VAL A 29 6.74 -40.12 3.30
C VAL A 29 5.85 -39.10 2.58
N LEU A 30 4.85 -39.56 1.83
CA LEU A 30 3.92 -38.66 1.14
C LEU A 30 3.17 -37.78 2.14
N LYS A 31 2.65 -38.35 3.23
CA LYS A 31 2.03 -37.58 4.32
C LYS A 31 2.97 -36.53 4.90
N SER A 32 4.24 -36.85 5.08
CA SER A 32 5.25 -35.88 5.54
C SER A 32 5.48 -34.74 4.55
N VAL A 33 5.50 -35.03 3.24
CA VAL A 33 5.63 -34.01 2.19
C VAL A 33 4.42 -33.09 2.17
N VAL A 34 3.19 -33.65 2.18
CA VAL A 34 1.95 -32.87 2.24
C VAL A 34 1.95 -31.94 3.45
N SER A 35 2.29 -32.47 4.63
CA SER A 35 2.35 -31.69 5.88
C SER A 35 3.33 -30.51 5.79
N LYS A 36 4.46 -30.69 5.11
CA LYS A 36 5.45 -29.61 4.91
C LYS A 36 4.90 -28.47 4.07
N TYR A 37 4.22 -28.76 2.96
CA TYR A 37 3.59 -27.73 2.14
C TYR A 37 2.44 -27.03 2.88
N LYS A 38 1.59 -27.80 3.58
CA LYS A 38 0.51 -27.24 4.40
C LYS A 38 0.99 -26.29 5.49
N ASN A 39 2.17 -26.53 6.07
CA ASN A 39 2.74 -25.67 7.10
C ASN A 39 3.42 -24.39 6.56
N ILE A 40 3.54 -24.22 5.24
CA ILE A 40 4.06 -22.97 4.66
C ILE A 40 3.00 -21.88 4.79
N SER A 41 3.34 -20.76 5.44
CA SER A 41 2.48 -19.58 5.55
C SER A 41 2.89 -18.51 4.54
N LEU A 42 1.92 -17.94 3.82
CA LEU A 42 2.13 -16.82 2.88
C LEU A 42 1.99 -15.44 3.54
N SER A 43 1.23 -15.33 4.64
CA SER A 43 0.82 -14.04 5.19
C SER A 43 1.96 -13.22 5.77
N ASN A 44 3.05 -13.88 6.15
CA ASN A 44 4.21 -13.24 6.78
C ASN A 44 5.48 -13.38 5.94
N SER A 45 5.36 -13.83 4.69
CA SER A 45 6.51 -14.00 3.81
C SER A 45 6.93 -12.69 3.17
N HIS A 46 8.24 -12.46 3.10
CA HIS A 46 8.85 -11.38 2.30
C HIS A 46 9.38 -11.87 0.94
N PHE A 47 9.53 -13.19 0.80
CA PHE A 47 10.04 -13.86 -0.40
C PHE A 47 9.16 -15.06 -0.72
N ASN A 48 9.29 -15.61 -1.93
CA ASN A 48 8.59 -16.83 -2.31
C ASN A 48 9.01 -18.02 -1.41
N PRO A 49 8.11 -18.53 -0.56
CA PRO A 49 8.47 -19.59 0.39
C PRO A 49 8.67 -20.96 -0.29
N TYR A 50 8.21 -21.12 -1.53
CA TYR A 50 8.37 -22.33 -2.31
C TYR A 50 9.65 -22.36 -3.15
N ALA A 51 10.41 -21.27 -3.21
CA ALA A 51 11.60 -21.18 -4.07
C ALA A 51 12.65 -22.28 -3.77
N SER A 52 12.80 -22.65 -2.49
CA SER A 52 13.75 -23.69 -2.07
C SER A 52 13.27 -25.12 -2.37
N ASN A 53 11.97 -25.34 -2.46
CA ASN A 53 11.35 -26.64 -2.74
C ASN A 53 10.13 -26.42 -3.64
N PRO A 54 10.32 -26.24 -4.96
CA PRO A 54 9.24 -25.84 -5.86
C PRO A 54 8.21 -26.97 -6.06
N PRO A 55 6.89 -26.70 -5.89
CA PRO A 55 5.82 -27.63 -6.20
C PRO A 55 5.91 -28.25 -7.59
N LYS A 56 6.33 -27.48 -8.60
CA LYS A 56 6.54 -28.00 -9.97
C LYS A 56 7.52 -29.18 -10.03
N ALA A 57 8.62 -29.09 -9.28
CA ALA A 57 9.63 -30.14 -9.25
C ALA A 57 9.13 -31.41 -8.54
N LEU A 58 8.19 -31.27 -7.60
CA LEU A 58 7.51 -32.40 -6.98
C LEU A 58 6.49 -33.01 -7.95
N TYR A 59 5.68 -32.18 -8.60
CA TYR A 59 4.67 -32.60 -9.57
C TYR A 59 5.29 -33.40 -10.71
N ASP A 60 6.36 -32.92 -11.35
CA ASP A 60 7.01 -33.61 -12.47
C ASP A 60 7.47 -35.03 -12.11
N LYS A 61 7.87 -35.23 -10.84
CA LYS A 61 8.32 -36.51 -10.32
C LYS A 61 7.15 -37.41 -9.96
N LEU A 62 6.11 -36.85 -9.34
CA LEU A 62 4.89 -37.59 -8.99
C LEU A 62 4.12 -38.02 -10.24
N ASN A 63 4.00 -37.16 -11.25
CA ASN A 63 3.28 -37.44 -12.49
C ASN A 63 3.84 -38.70 -13.18
N LYS A 64 5.16 -38.85 -13.26
CA LYS A 64 5.80 -40.06 -13.82
C LYS A 64 5.45 -41.35 -13.06
N VAL A 65 5.28 -41.26 -11.74
CA VAL A 65 4.91 -42.40 -10.89
C VAL A 65 3.40 -42.67 -10.95
N MET A 66 2.57 -41.63 -11.01
CA MET A 66 1.11 -41.74 -11.18
C MET A 66 0.74 -42.46 -12.47
N GLN A 67 1.48 -42.22 -13.56
CA GLN A 67 1.25 -42.86 -14.86
C GLN A 67 1.66 -44.34 -14.90
N THR A 68 2.48 -44.81 -13.94
CA THR A 68 3.09 -46.15 -13.99
C THR A 68 2.68 -47.07 -12.84
N ALA A 69 2.19 -46.52 -11.72
CA ALA A 69 1.82 -47.28 -10.53
C ALA A 69 0.38 -46.96 -10.10
N ALA A 70 -0.54 -47.88 -10.35
CA ALA A 70 -1.95 -47.78 -9.95
C ALA A 70 -2.20 -47.93 -8.42
N THR A 71 -1.16 -48.23 -7.64
CA THR A 71 -1.30 -48.79 -6.28
C THR A 71 -1.36 -47.76 -5.15
N TYR A 72 -1.29 -46.45 -5.44
CA TYR A 72 -1.20 -45.43 -4.38
C TYR A 72 -2.02 -44.18 -4.72
N ASN A 73 -2.60 -43.55 -3.69
CA ASN A 73 -3.34 -42.29 -3.77
C ASN A 73 -2.43 -41.07 -3.99
N TYR A 74 -1.39 -41.16 -4.83
CA TYR A 74 -0.51 -40.03 -5.16
C TYR A 74 -1.30 -38.84 -5.70
N LYS A 75 -2.34 -39.12 -6.50
CA LYS A 75 -3.25 -38.12 -7.06
C LYS A 75 -3.94 -37.31 -5.97
N GLU A 76 -4.61 -37.99 -5.04
CA GLU A 76 -5.26 -37.36 -3.88
C GLU A 76 -4.28 -36.53 -3.04
N ARG A 77 -3.06 -37.04 -2.79
CA ARG A 77 -2.04 -36.29 -2.02
C ARG A 77 -1.50 -35.08 -2.76
N TRP A 78 -1.45 -35.13 -4.09
CA TRP A 78 -1.08 -33.98 -4.91
C TRP A 78 -2.22 -32.95 -4.92
N GLU A 79 -3.47 -33.38 -5.11
CA GLU A 79 -4.65 -32.53 -5.04
C GLU A 79 -4.72 -31.78 -3.70
N GLU A 80 -4.42 -32.45 -2.57
CA GLU A 80 -4.32 -31.79 -1.26
C GLU A 80 -3.29 -30.65 -1.19
N ILE A 81 -2.16 -30.77 -1.91
CA ILE A 81 -1.12 -29.74 -1.96
C ILE A 81 -1.57 -28.60 -2.88
N GLU A 82 -2.14 -28.96 -4.02
CA GLU A 82 -2.65 -28.03 -5.03
C GLU A 82 -3.76 -27.13 -4.45
N ASP A 83 -4.74 -27.73 -3.78
CA ASP A 83 -5.85 -27.02 -3.14
C ASP A 83 -5.35 -26.07 -2.03
N ASP A 84 -4.42 -26.54 -1.20
CA ASP A 84 -3.86 -25.75 -0.11
C ASP A 84 -3.10 -24.52 -0.62
N ILE A 85 -2.23 -24.69 -1.62
CA ILE A 85 -1.47 -23.59 -2.22
C ILE A 85 -2.42 -22.60 -2.91
N THR A 86 -3.36 -23.11 -3.71
CA THR A 86 -4.34 -22.29 -4.43
C THR A 86 -5.17 -21.46 -3.45
N LYS A 87 -5.69 -22.10 -2.39
CA LYS A 87 -6.43 -21.43 -1.33
C LYS A 87 -5.60 -20.33 -0.67
N LYS A 88 -4.35 -20.59 -0.32
CA LYS A 88 -3.47 -19.60 0.31
C LYS A 88 -3.20 -18.39 -0.59
N VAL A 89 -2.97 -18.61 -1.89
CA VAL A 89 -2.79 -17.51 -2.85
C VAL A 89 -4.07 -16.68 -2.95
N ARG A 90 -5.23 -17.32 -3.11
CA ARG A 90 -6.54 -16.64 -3.14
C ARG A 90 -6.81 -15.83 -1.89
N GLU A 91 -6.55 -16.40 -0.71
CA GLU A 91 -6.69 -15.69 0.57
C GLU A 91 -5.76 -14.47 0.65
N GLN A 92 -4.54 -14.53 0.10
CA GLN A 92 -3.68 -13.34 0.02
C GLN A 92 -4.28 -12.28 -0.90
N LEU A 93 -4.79 -12.64 -2.07
CA LEU A 93 -5.42 -11.69 -3.00
C LEU A 93 -6.64 -11.01 -2.36
N VAL A 94 -7.46 -11.75 -1.63
CA VAL A 94 -8.59 -11.18 -0.86
C VAL A 94 -8.07 -10.21 0.20
N LYS A 95 -7.09 -10.60 1.01
CA LYS A 95 -6.51 -9.73 2.05
C LYS A 95 -5.89 -8.46 1.49
N ILE A 96 -5.26 -8.53 0.32
CA ILE A 96 -4.72 -7.36 -0.37
C ILE A 96 -5.85 -6.38 -0.69
N ARG A 97 -6.96 -6.86 -1.27
CA ARG A 97 -8.12 -6.02 -1.60
C ARG A 97 -8.76 -5.41 -0.36
N GLU A 98 -8.96 -6.18 0.70
CA GLU A 98 -9.53 -5.70 1.97
C GLU A 98 -8.69 -4.60 2.62
N LYS A 99 -7.36 -4.70 2.50
CA LYS A 99 -6.42 -3.76 3.11
C LYS A 99 -6.04 -2.57 2.25
N LEU A 100 -6.58 -2.47 1.03
CA LEU A 100 -6.22 -1.45 0.04
C LEU A 100 -6.33 -0.02 0.58
N ARG A 101 -7.26 0.25 1.49
CA ARG A 101 -7.48 1.57 2.08
C ARG A 101 -6.50 1.95 3.20
N ILE A 102 -6.01 0.95 3.93
CA ILE A 102 -5.26 1.12 5.19
C ILE A 102 -3.80 0.68 5.08
N THR A 103 -3.35 0.28 3.90
CA THR A 103 -1.99 -0.20 3.65
C THR A 103 -1.34 0.64 2.57
N GLU A 104 -0.04 0.90 2.71
CA GLU A 104 0.71 1.67 1.72
C GLU A 104 0.78 0.95 0.37
N SER A 105 0.74 1.71 -0.73
CA SER A 105 0.77 1.16 -2.09
C SER A 105 1.99 0.27 -2.34
N ARG A 106 3.14 0.62 -1.77
CA ARG A 106 4.37 -0.16 -1.86
C ARG A 106 4.24 -1.53 -1.19
N GLU A 107 3.60 -1.61 -0.03
CA GLU A 107 3.38 -2.87 0.67
C GLU A 107 2.42 -3.76 -0.12
N ILE A 108 1.34 -3.19 -0.67
CA ILE A 108 0.39 -3.88 -1.55
C ILE A 108 1.11 -4.49 -2.76
N GLU A 109 1.91 -3.69 -3.47
CA GLU A 109 2.70 -4.15 -4.62
C GLU A 109 3.68 -5.28 -4.23
N THR A 110 4.30 -5.20 -3.05
CA THR A 110 5.19 -6.26 -2.55
C THR A 110 4.43 -7.58 -2.36
N ARG A 111 3.20 -7.53 -1.83
CA ARG A 111 2.36 -8.72 -1.65
C ARG A 111 1.92 -9.33 -2.98
N ILE A 112 1.57 -8.51 -3.97
CA ILE A 112 1.24 -8.98 -5.32
C ILE A 112 2.45 -9.68 -5.95
N ARG A 113 3.63 -9.06 -5.87
CA ARG A 113 4.88 -9.65 -6.41
C ARG A 113 5.24 -10.99 -5.78
N ILE A 114 4.92 -11.18 -4.50
CA ILE A 114 5.08 -12.50 -3.85
C ILE A 114 4.17 -13.53 -4.52
N CYS A 115 2.90 -13.19 -4.77
CA CYS A 115 1.96 -14.08 -5.48
C CYS A 115 2.45 -14.39 -6.90
N GLU A 116 2.93 -13.39 -7.64
CA GLU A 116 3.53 -13.57 -8.98
C GLU A 116 4.77 -14.49 -8.92
N SER A 117 5.64 -14.29 -7.92
CA SER A 117 6.83 -15.13 -7.74
C SER A 117 6.47 -16.58 -7.43
N ILE A 118 5.41 -16.82 -6.64
CA ILE A 118 4.93 -18.18 -6.35
C ILE A 118 4.56 -18.91 -7.65
N LEU A 119 3.92 -18.25 -8.62
CA LEU A 119 3.56 -18.86 -9.91
C LEU A 119 4.75 -19.56 -10.57
N THR A 120 5.94 -18.95 -10.52
CA THR A 120 7.17 -19.51 -11.13
C THR A 120 7.59 -20.86 -10.54
N SER A 121 7.08 -21.20 -9.36
CA SER A 121 7.35 -22.44 -8.62
C SER A 121 6.24 -23.48 -8.77
N LEU A 122 5.10 -23.13 -9.39
CA LEU A 122 3.94 -24.01 -9.56
C LEU A 122 3.97 -24.77 -10.89
N PRO A 123 3.29 -25.92 -10.99
CA PRO A 123 2.98 -26.56 -12.27
C PRO A 123 2.17 -25.67 -13.19
N GLU A 124 2.25 -25.93 -14.49
CA GLU A 124 1.66 -25.10 -15.54
C GLU A 124 0.14 -24.92 -15.40
N HIS A 125 -0.60 -25.98 -15.06
CA HIS A 125 -2.06 -25.90 -14.91
C HIS A 125 -2.49 -24.97 -13.76
N MET A 126 -1.79 -25.01 -12.64
CA MET A 126 -2.02 -24.08 -11.51
C MET A 126 -1.61 -22.65 -11.87
N GLN A 127 -0.55 -22.48 -12.67
CA GLN A 127 -0.10 -21.15 -13.09
C GLN A 127 -1.17 -20.43 -13.89
N THR A 128 -1.83 -21.12 -14.83
CA THR A 128 -2.85 -20.51 -15.69
C THR A 128 -3.99 -19.93 -14.86
N ILE A 129 -4.57 -20.72 -13.95
CA ILE A 129 -5.70 -20.32 -13.11
C ILE A 129 -5.32 -19.12 -12.21
N LEU A 130 -4.21 -19.24 -11.48
CA LEU A 130 -3.82 -18.21 -10.51
C LEU A 130 -3.27 -16.93 -11.17
N ARG A 131 -2.71 -17.02 -12.38
CA ARG A 131 -2.22 -15.86 -13.13
C ARG A 131 -3.36 -14.91 -13.47
N GLU A 132 -4.48 -15.43 -13.95
CA GLU A 132 -5.65 -14.61 -14.28
C GLU A 132 -6.19 -13.89 -13.03
N GLU A 133 -6.30 -14.59 -11.90
CA GLU A 133 -6.76 -14.00 -10.64
C GLU A 133 -5.82 -12.91 -10.11
N ILE A 134 -4.50 -13.10 -10.23
CA ILE A 134 -3.50 -12.10 -9.86
C ILE A 134 -3.60 -10.87 -10.77
N VAL A 135 -3.72 -11.07 -12.09
CA VAL A 135 -3.88 -9.99 -13.07
C VAL A 135 -5.15 -9.19 -12.78
N GLN A 136 -6.27 -9.87 -12.51
CA GLN A 136 -7.51 -9.21 -12.13
C GLN A 136 -7.34 -8.40 -10.85
N CYS A 137 -6.74 -8.98 -9.80
CA CYS A 137 -6.47 -8.27 -8.55
C CYS A 137 -5.63 -7.01 -8.77
N ARG A 138 -4.62 -7.08 -9.66
CA ARG A 138 -3.78 -5.93 -10.02
C ARG A 138 -4.59 -4.86 -10.77
N GLY A 139 -5.50 -5.27 -11.65
CA GLY A 139 -6.45 -4.40 -12.33
C GLY A 139 -7.36 -3.66 -11.35
N ASP A 140 -7.97 -4.39 -10.40
CA ASP A 140 -8.85 -3.83 -9.37
C ASP A 140 -8.12 -2.74 -8.55
N ILE A 141 -6.88 -3.04 -8.13
CA ILE A 141 -6.05 -2.13 -7.33
C ILE A 141 -5.69 -0.88 -8.14
N LYS A 142 -5.33 -1.05 -9.41
CA LYS A 142 -5.03 0.08 -10.29
C LYS A 142 -6.25 0.97 -10.49
N TYR A 143 -7.41 0.37 -10.74
CA TYR A 143 -8.66 1.10 -10.90
C TYR A 143 -9.01 1.92 -9.65
N GLU A 144 -8.96 1.31 -8.47
CA GLU A 144 -9.25 2.01 -7.21
C GLU A 144 -8.24 3.13 -6.96
N ALA A 145 -6.95 2.92 -7.24
CA ALA A 145 -5.92 3.95 -7.08
C ALA A 145 -6.15 5.15 -8.02
N GLU A 146 -6.51 4.90 -9.29
CA GLU A 146 -6.84 5.95 -10.25
C GLU A 146 -8.11 6.71 -9.85
N HIS A 147 -9.15 5.99 -9.41
CA HIS A 147 -10.39 6.59 -8.94
C HIS A 147 -10.14 7.47 -7.70
N ALA A 148 -9.41 6.95 -6.72
CA ALA A 148 -9.03 7.66 -5.50
C ALA A 148 -8.20 8.92 -5.79
N SER A 149 -7.28 8.86 -6.76
CA SER A 149 -6.49 10.01 -7.19
C SER A 149 -7.36 11.09 -7.85
N LYS A 150 -8.28 10.69 -8.75
CA LYS A 150 -9.21 11.63 -9.40
C LYS A 150 -10.15 12.31 -8.41
N GLU A 151 -10.64 11.58 -7.42
CA GLU A 151 -11.48 12.15 -6.35
C GLU A 151 -10.72 13.23 -5.57
N VAL A 152 -9.47 12.96 -5.18
CA VAL A 152 -8.62 13.96 -4.50
C VAL A 152 -8.44 15.19 -5.39
N GLU A 153 -8.07 15.00 -6.66
CA GLU A 153 -7.87 16.10 -7.60
C GLU A 153 -9.12 16.99 -7.72
N GLN A 154 -10.29 16.39 -7.92
CA GLN A 154 -11.56 17.12 -8.05
C GLN A 154 -11.92 17.91 -6.79
N VAL A 155 -11.73 17.32 -5.60
CA VAL A 155 -12.01 17.99 -4.33
C VAL A 155 -11.01 19.13 -4.08
N MET A 156 -9.74 18.91 -4.38
CA MET A 156 -8.69 19.93 -4.20
C MET A 156 -8.87 21.11 -5.17
N GLN A 157 -9.28 20.87 -6.43
CA GLN A 157 -9.54 21.92 -7.41
C GLN A 157 -10.67 22.87 -7.00
N LYS A 158 -11.71 22.38 -6.33
CA LYS A 158 -12.81 23.21 -5.82
C LYS A 158 -12.38 24.14 -4.70
N LYS A 159 -11.25 23.87 -4.04
CA LYS A 159 -10.73 24.62 -2.89
C LYS A 159 -11.75 24.78 -1.75
N ASN A 160 -12.73 23.88 -1.64
CA ASN A 160 -13.77 23.93 -0.62
C ASN A 160 -13.28 23.19 0.65
N ILE A 161 -13.11 23.95 1.73
CA ILE A 161 -12.61 23.46 3.02
C ILE A 161 -13.47 22.31 3.59
N GLN A 162 -14.80 22.38 3.42
CA GLN A 162 -15.72 21.38 3.94
C GLN A 162 -15.61 20.07 3.15
N ASP A 163 -15.62 20.14 1.82
CA ASP A 163 -15.45 18.98 0.94
C ASP A 163 -14.12 18.26 1.23
N ILE A 164 -13.03 19.04 1.41
CA ILE A 164 -11.71 18.51 1.78
C ILE A 164 -11.77 17.80 3.15
N ASN A 165 -12.44 18.38 4.14
CA ASN A 165 -12.54 17.79 5.47
C ASN A 165 -13.35 16.49 5.48
N GLU A 166 -14.42 16.44 4.69
CA GLU A 166 -15.23 15.24 4.48
C GLU A 166 -14.42 14.15 3.80
N LEU A 167 -13.66 14.48 2.75
CA LEU A 167 -12.76 13.54 2.10
C LEU A 167 -11.72 13.00 3.08
N LEU A 168 -11.10 13.87 3.88
CA LEU A 168 -10.15 13.48 4.93
C LEU A 168 -10.75 12.57 6.02
N ALA A 169 -12.07 12.49 6.16
CA ALA A 169 -12.70 11.59 7.14
C ALA A 169 -12.80 10.14 6.62
N ARG A 170 -12.76 9.94 5.30
CA ARG A 170 -12.97 8.64 4.64
C ARG A 170 -11.84 8.20 3.71
N CYS A 171 -10.80 9.01 3.59
CA CYS A 171 -9.72 8.80 2.63
C CYS A 171 -8.87 7.57 2.98
N THR A 172 -8.23 7.01 1.95
CA THR A 172 -7.14 6.05 2.11
C THR A 172 -5.86 6.75 2.61
N ILE A 173 -4.88 5.99 3.11
CA ILE A 173 -3.58 6.54 3.53
C ILE A 173 -2.89 7.33 2.40
N ASN A 174 -2.99 6.85 1.16
CA ASN A 174 -2.36 7.52 0.02
C ASN A 174 -3.08 8.83 -0.33
N GLN A 175 -4.42 8.81 -0.32
CA GLN A 175 -5.21 10.02 -0.49
C GLN A 175 -4.93 11.03 0.63
N GLU A 176 -4.82 10.58 1.89
CA GLU A 176 -4.51 11.45 3.03
C GLU A 176 -3.21 12.22 2.81
N LYS A 177 -2.14 11.53 2.38
CA LYS A 177 -0.86 12.17 2.05
C LYS A 177 -1.01 13.22 0.95
N ALA A 178 -1.73 12.91 -0.12
CA ALA A 178 -1.98 13.84 -1.22
C ALA A 178 -2.82 15.06 -0.79
N ILE A 179 -3.87 14.84 -0.01
CA ILE A 179 -4.72 15.92 0.51
C ILE A 179 -3.93 16.81 1.46
N ARG A 180 -3.11 16.24 2.35
CA ARG A 180 -2.23 17.01 3.24
C ARG A 180 -1.28 17.92 2.46
N ALA A 181 -0.66 17.40 1.41
CA ALA A 181 0.22 18.19 0.54
C ALA A 181 -0.57 19.32 -0.15
N GLY A 182 -1.74 19.02 -0.73
CA GLY A 182 -2.57 20.02 -1.37
C GLY A 182 -3.07 21.11 -0.41
N VAL A 183 -3.47 20.75 0.82
CA VAL A 183 -3.87 21.71 1.86
C VAL A 183 -2.68 22.57 2.30
N ASP A 184 -1.47 22.01 2.38
CA ASP A 184 -0.24 22.73 2.66
C ASP A 184 0.04 23.78 1.56
N ASP A 185 -0.09 23.41 0.30
CA ASP A 185 0.08 24.32 -0.84
C ASP A 185 -0.96 25.44 -0.84
N MET A 186 -2.23 25.12 -0.57
CA MET A 186 -3.29 26.13 -0.41
C MET A 186 -2.97 27.12 0.72
N ALA A 187 -2.47 26.63 1.87
CA ALA A 187 -2.08 27.51 2.97
C ALA A 187 -0.92 28.44 2.58
N ARG A 188 0.06 27.95 1.81
CA ARG A 188 1.15 28.79 1.25
C ARG A 188 0.62 29.85 0.28
N GLU A 189 -0.31 29.49 -0.59
CA GLU A 189 -0.94 30.45 -1.51
C GLU A 189 -1.64 31.58 -0.74
N VAL A 190 -2.36 31.25 0.34
CA VAL A 190 -3.03 32.23 1.20
C VAL A 190 -2.00 33.18 1.85
N ILE A 191 -0.90 32.65 2.38
CA ILE A 191 0.19 33.46 2.96
C ILE A 191 0.81 34.39 1.90
N ALA A 192 1.19 33.85 0.74
CA ALA A 192 1.80 34.65 -0.31
C ALA A 192 0.88 35.78 -0.79
N ARG A 193 -0.43 35.50 -0.93
CA ARG A 193 -1.43 36.50 -1.26
C ARG A 193 -1.56 37.56 -0.16
N MET A 194 -1.60 37.15 1.10
CA MET A 194 -1.67 38.06 2.24
C MET A 194 -0.45 38.98 2.33
N ASP A 195 0.77 38.45 2.18
CA ASP A 195 1.99 39.25 2.21
C ASP A 195 2.04 40.28 1.06
N LYS A 196 1.57 39.88 -0.14
CA LYS A 196 1.40 40.80 -1.26
C LYS A 196 0.41 41.93 -0.91
N GLN A 197 -0.76 41.59 -0.38
CA GLN A 197 -1.78 42.57 0.01
C GLN A 197 -1.26 43.55 1.08
N TRP A 198 -0.46 43.08 2.04
CA TRP A 198 0.21 43.97 3.00
C TRP A 198 1.15 44.95 2.30
N SER A 199 1.96 44.47 1.35
CA SER A 199 2.92 45.32 0.63
C SER A 199 2.25 46.39 -0.24
N GLU A 200 1.05 46.09 -0.77
CA GLU A 200 0.26 46.98 -1.63
C GLU A 200 -0.65 47.93 -0.82
N GLY A 201 -0.66 47.80 0.51
CA GLY A 201 -1.53 48.60 1.39
C GLY A 201 -3.00 48.12 1.45
N ASP A 202 -3.33 47.00 0.83
CA ASP A 202 -4.65 46.36 0.89
C ASP A 202 -4.85 45.64 2.24
N THR A 203 -5.01 46.43 3.30
CA THR A 203 -5.21 45.94 4.67
C THR A 203 -6.46 45.07 4.79
N LYS A 204 -7.56 45.48 4.15
CA LYS A 204 -8.83 44.74 4.20
C LYS A 204 -8.68 43.36 3.56
N GLY A 205 -8.08 43.29 2.38
CA GLY A 205 -7.85 42.03 1.69
C GLY A 205 -6.90 41.11 2.47
N ALA A 206 -5.84 41.65 3.05
CA ALA A 206 -4.91 40.87 3.86
C ALA A 206 -5.58 40.27 5.11
N LEU A 207 -6.44 41.02 5.80
CA LEU A 207 -7.23 40.52 6.93
C LEU A 207 -8.24 39.43 6.50
N LEU A 208 -8.83 39.54 5.30
CA LEU A 208 -9.70 38.49 4.75
C LEU A 208 -8.91 37.20 4.47
N SER A 209 -7.71 37.32 3.89
CA SER A 209 -6.80 36.17 3.69
C SER A 209 -6.38 35.54 5.02
N MET A 210 -6.10 36.34 6.04
CA MET A 210 -5.79 35.86 7.38
C MET A 210 -6.98 35.10 8.00
N SER A 211 -8.20 35.61 7.84
CA SER A 211 -9.44 34.95 8.28
C SER A 211 -9.64 33.60 7.60
N GLU A 212 -9.37 33.51 6.29
CA GLU A 212 -9.38 32.24 5.56
C GLU A 212 -8.40 31.22 6.17
N LEU A 213 -7.16 31.64 6.44
CA LEU A 213 -6.15 30.76 7.06
C LEU A 213 -6.59 30.28 8.45
N TYR A 214 -7.24 31.13 9.24
CA TYR A 214 -7.82 30.71 10.53
C TYR A 214 -8.92 29.66 10.36
N ARG A 215 -9.75 29.76 9.32
CA ARG A 215 -10.76 28.74 9.01
C ARG A 215 -10.09 27.41 8.66
N PHE A 216 -9.01 27.42 7.89
CA PHE A 216 -8.21 26.21 7.62
C PHE A 216 -7.72 25.56 8.92
N LYS A 217 -7.06 26.34 9.79
CA LYS A 217 -6.57 25.84 11.08
C LYS A 217 -7.72 25.30 11.94
N ALA A 218 -8.85 25.99 12.00
CA ALA A 218 -9.99 25.55 12.80
C ALA A 218 -10.56 24.21 12.32
N THR A 219 -10.78 24.07 11.00
CA THR A 219 -11.34 22.85 10.42
C THR A 219 -10.36 21.67 10.49
N PHE A 220 -9.08 21.90 10.17
CA PHE A 220 -8.10 20.82 10.05
C PHE A 220 -7.27 20.59 11.31
N LYS A 221 -7.48 21.33 12.41
CA LYS A 221 -6.63 21.32 13.62
C LYS A 221 -6.17 19.94 14.08
N LYS A 222 -7.08 18.97 14.09
CA LYS A 222 -6.81 17.59 14.56
C LYS A 222 -6.12 16.73 13.51
N LYS A 223 -6.40 16.98 12.23
CA LYS A 223 -5.93 16.15 11.12
C LYS A 223 -4.59 16.66 10.59
N ILE A 224 -4.42 17.97 10.45
CA ILE A 224 -3.23 18.61 9.88
C ILE A 224 -2.70 19.66 10.88
N PRO A 225 -2.11 19.22 12.00
CA PRO A 225 -1.60 20.14 13.03
C PRO A 225 -0.48 21.07 12.51
N GLU A 226 0.22 20.66 11.44
CA GLU A 226 1.32 21.40 10.82
C GLU A 226 0.89 22.77 10.30
N LEU A 227 -0.41 22.97 10.03
CA LEU A 227 -0.96 24.27 9.64
C LEU A 227 -0.75 25.37 10.69
N GLY A 228 -0.45 24.99 11.94
CA GLY A 228 -0.10 25.93 13.00
C GLY A 228 1.04 26.87 12.60
N ARG A 229 2.03 26.39 11.83
CA ARG A 229 3.19 27.20 11.41
C ARG A 229 2.80 28.39 10.54
N TYR A 230 1.83 28.22 9.65
CA TYR A 230 1.39 29.29 8.75
C TYR A 230 0.69 30.41 9.52
N ILE A 231 -0.08 30.05 10.54
CA ILE A 231 -0.77 31.02 11.39
C ILE A 231 0.22 31.85 12.20
N GLU A 232 1.29 31.23 12.70
CA GLU A 232 2.34 31.96 13.41
C GLU A 232 3.07 32.92 12.47
N ASN A 233 3.40 32.47 11.26
CA ASN A 233 4.00 33.34 10.23
C ASN A 233 3.07 34.51 9.87
N ALA A 234 1.79 34.25 9.66
CA ALA A 234 0.80 35.29 9.36
C ALA A 234 0.70 36.33 10.47
N ARG A 235 0.74 35.89 11.73
CA ARG A 235 0.76 36.77 12.89
C ARG A 235 2.00 37.66 12.92
N ASN A 236 3.17 37.09 12.66
CA ASN A 236 4.42 37.85 12.59
C ASN A 236 4.38 38.89 11.46
N SER A 237 3.89 38.53 10.26
CA SER A 237 3.70 39.46 9.15
C SER A 237 2.75 40.62 9.50
N LEU A 238 1.66 40.33 10.23
CA LEU A 238 0.72 41.37 10.69
C LEU A 238 1.41 42.33 11.68
N SER A 239 2.12 41.81 12.68
CA SER A 239 2.85 42.63 13.66
C SER A 239 3.86 43.55 12.97
N LEU A 240 4.66 43.02 12.04
CA LEU A 240 5.64 43.81 11.29
C LEU A 240 4.97 44.92 10.46
N SER A 241 3.85 44.61 9.81
CA SER A 241 3.09 45.60 9.03
C SER A 241 2.54 46.70 9.92
N PHE A 242 1.99 46.36 11.08
CA PHE A 242 1.48 47.33 12.05
C PHE A 242 2.59 48.24 12.59
N ASP A 243 3.73 47.67 12.99
CA ASP A 243 4.89 48.42 13.48
C ASP A 243 5.46 49.37 12.42
N LYS A 244 5.39 48.97 11.14
CA LYS A 244 5.79 49.83 10.01
C LYS A 244 4.84 50.99 9.85
N SER A 245 3.53 50.74 9.82
CA SER A 245 2.51 51.79 9.71
C SER A 245 2.56 52.78 10.87
N GLN A 246 2.71 52.29 12.11
CA GLN A 246 2.86 53.14 13.29
C GLN A 246 4.07 54.06 13.18
N ARG A 247 5.25 53.51 12.81
CA ARG A 247 6.46 54.31 12.61
C ARG A 247 6.28 55.37 11.52
N SER A 248 5.62 55.03 10.40
CA SER A 248 5.32 56.00 9.35
C SER A 248 4.44 57.15 9.83
N ILE A 249 3.45 56.87 10.68
CA ILE A 249 2.56 57.90 11.26
C ILE A 249 3.34 58.80 12.23
N VAL A 250 4.13 58.22 13.14
CA VAL A 250 4.96 58.97 14.09
C VAL A 250 5.92 59.89 13.36
N ASN A 251 6.67 59.37 12.39
CA ASN A 251 7.61 60.16 11.60
C ASN A 251 6.91 61.31 10.83
N TYR A 252 5.68 61.10 10.37
CA TYR A 252 4.90 62.14 9.68
C TYR A 252 4.55 63.27 10.64
N PHE A 253 4.05 62.97 11.84
CA PHE A 253 3.75 63.99 12.85
C PHE A 253 5.01 64.71 13.34
N ASP A 254 6.11 63.98 13.59
CA ASP A 254 7.39 64.59 13.97
C ASP A 254 7.89 65.57 12.90
N SER A 255 7.69 65.25 11.62
CA SER A 255 8.07 66.13 10.51
C SER A 255 7.21 67.40 10.39
N LEU A 256 5.95 67.33 10.85
CA LEU A 256 5.07 68.50 10.90
C LEU A 256 5.45 69.43 12.06
N ASP A 257 5.81 68.87 13.22
CA ASP A 257 6.23 69.64 14.39
C ASP A 257 7.59 70.34 14.19
N GLN A 258 8.47 69.82 13.34
CA GLN A 258 9.75 70.45 12.98
C GLN A 258 9.63 71.51 11.86
N GLY A 259 8.46 71.64 11.24
CA GLY A 259 8.20 72.55 10.11
C GLY A 259 7.53 73.88 10.47
N ILE A 260 7.33 74.17 11.76
CA ILE A 260 6.81 75.43 12.32
C ILE A 260 7.93 76.12 13.10
#